data_AF-A0AA90PG55-F1
#
_entry.id   AF-A0AA90PG55-F1
#
_cell.length_a   1.000
_cell.length_b   1.000
_cell.length_c   1.000
_cell.angle_alpha   90.00
_cell.angle_beta   90.00
_cell.angle_gamma   90.00
#
_symmetry.space_group_name_H-M   'P 1'
#
loop_
_entity.id
_entity.type
_entity.pdbx_description
1 polymer ?
#
loop_
_entity_poly.entity_id
_entity_poly.type
_entity_poly.pdbx_seq_one_letter_code
_entity_poly.pdbx_strand_id
1 'polypeptide(L)' 'MKRMMVRSMIEWLASFGATESNGLTGLLYSKEWMSAQQEMKAEMEKENLITYFYSIGNLFGRLE' A
#
# COMPACT_ATOMS: atom_id res chain seq x y z
N MET A 1 -12.61 -14.55 -11.72
CA MET A 1 -11.79 -13.36 -12.04
C MET A 1 -11.55 -12.45 -10.82
N LYS A 2 -12.58 -11.82 -10.22
CA LYS A 2 -12.43 -10.84 -9.11
C LYS A 2 -11.66 -11.32 -7.87
N ARG A 3 -11.80 -12.59 -7.46
CA ARG A 3 -11.09 -13.16 -6.29
C ARG A 3 -9.57 -13.25 -6.47
N MET A 4 -9.09 -13.45 -7.70
CA MET A 4 -7.64 -13.56 -7.95
C MET A 4 -6.95 -12.20 -7.86
N MET A 5 -7.61 -11.14 -8.36
CA MET A 5 -7.09 -9.77 -8.27
C MET A 5 -6.86 -9.31 -6.83
N VAL A 6 -7.86 -9.51 -5.95
CA VAL A 6 -7.72 -9.14 -4.52
C VAL A 6 -6.58 -9.92 -3.86
N ARG A 7 -6.43 -11.21 -4.17
CA ARG A 7 -5.33 -12.03 -3.65
C ARG A 7 -3.97 -11.49 -4.09
N SER A 8 -3.81 -11.18 -5.38
CA SER A 8 -2.56 -10.62 -5.90
C SER A 8 -2.22 -9.26 -5.27
N MET A 9 -3.21 -8.41 -5.01
CA MET A 9 -2.99 -7.13 -4.31
C MET A 9 -2.57 -7.32 -2.85
N ILE A 10 -3.16 -8.31 -2.15
CA ILE A 10 -2.76 -8.64 -0.77
C ILE A 10 -1.31 -9.14 -0.75
N GLU A 11 -0.94 -10.06 -1.65
CA GLU A 11 0.42 -10.60 -1.74
C GLU A 11 1.44 -9.51 -2.13
N TRP A 12 1.07 -8.63 -3.05
CA TRP A 12 1.87 -7.46 -3.42
C TRP A 12 2.09 -6.52 -2.23
N LEU A 13 1.03 -6.12 -1.52
CA LEU A 13 1.17 -5.22 -0.38
C LEU A 13 1.95 -5.86 0.77
N ALA A 14 1.77 -7.16 0.99
CA ALA A 14 2.49 -7.88 2.03
C ALA A 14 4.01 -7.94 1.78
N SER A 15 4.44 -7.85 0.50
CA SER A 15 5.85 -7.92 0.13
C SER A 15 6.71 -6.79 0.71
N PHE A 16 6.12 -5.62 1.00
CA PHE A 16 6.84 -4.47 1.51
C PHE A 16 7.29 -4.59 2.97
N GLY A 17 6.66 -5.48 3.75
CA GLY A 17 7.00 -5.74 5.16
C GLY A 17 7.30 -7.21 5.43
N ALA A 18 7.58 -7.99 4.39
CA ALA A 18 7.79 -9.42 4.50
C ALA A 18 9.02 -9.75 5.37
N THR A 19 8.86 -10.74 6.23
CA THR A 19 9.92 -11.23 7.13
C THR A 19 10.43 -12.59 6.65
N GLU A 20 11.64 -12.96 7.08
CA GLU A 20 12.26 -14.27 6.73
C GLU A 20 11.42 -15.47 7.21
N SER A 21 10.60 -15.30 8.24
CA SER A 21 9.69 -16.32 8.78
C SER A 21 8.31 -16.34 8.09
N ASN A 22 8.18 -15.70 6.93
CA ASN A 22 6.94 -15.60 6.15
C ASN A 22 5.79 -14.88 6.89
N GLY A 23 6.13 -13.99 7.82
CA GLY A 23 5.22 -13.04 8.46
C GLY A 23 5.37 -11.62 7.90
N LEU A 24 4.64 -10.66 8.48
CA LEU A 24 4.70 -9.24 8.10
C LEU A 24 5.00 -8.36 9.32
N THR A 25 5.99 -7.47 9.19
CA THR A 25 6.28 -6.40 10.14
C THR A 25 6.18 -5.05 9.43
N GLY A 26 5.22 -4.23 9.84
CA GLY A 26 5.00 -2.88 9.30
C GLY A 26 4.94 -1.85 10.41
N LEU A 27 6.09 -1.52 10.99
CA LEU A 27 6.16 -0.52 12.06
C LEU A 27 5.89 0.88 11.50
N LEU A 28 5.14 1.70 12.26
CA LEU A 28 4.79 3.05 11.83
C LEU A 28 6.07 3.87 11.53
N TYR A 29 6.09 4.51 10.35
CA TYR A 29 7.23 5.28 9.83
C TYR A 29 8.53 4.50 9.58
N SER A 30 8.50 3.17 9.60
CA SER A 30 9.63 2.38 9.10
C SER A 30 9.78 2.54 7.59
N LYS A 31 10.93 2.13 7.06
CA LYS A 31 11.17 2.18 5.60
C LYS A 31 10.17 1.31 4.84
N GLU A 32 9.83 0.16 5.40
CA GLU A 32 8.84 -0.80 4.89
C GLU A 32 7.46 -0.16 4.82
N TRP A 33 7.03 0.49 5.91
CA TRP A 33 5.75 1.20 5.96
C TRP A 33 5.70 2.36 4.97
N MET A 34 6.76 3.18 4.89
CA MET A 34 6.82 4.29 3.95
C MET A 34 6.79 3.80 2.49
N SER A 35 7.49 2.71 2.18
CA SER A 35 7.50 2.11 0.85
C SER A 35 6.11 1.61 0.47
N ALA A 36 5.44 0.89 1.37
CA ALA A 36 4.06 0.43 1.15
C ALA A 36 3.08 1.59 0.90
N GLN A 37 3.22 2.71 1.64
CA GLN A 37 2.37 3.89 1.45
C GLN A 37 2.61 4.57 0.10
N GLN A 38 3.87 4.75 -0.33
CA GLN A 38 4.18 5.36 -1.63
C GLN A 38 3.70 4.51 -2.81
N GLU A 39 3.86 3.20 -2.70
CA GLU A 39 3.42 2.26 -3.74
C GLU A 39 1.89 2.16 -3.79
N MET A 40 1.21 2.20 -2.63
CA MET A 40 -0.26 2.32 -2.58
C MET A 40 -0.75 3.62 -3.23
N LYS A 41 -0.04 4.74 -3.01
CA LYS A 41 -0.35 6.01 -3.67
C LYS A 41 -0.29 5.86 -5.19
N ALA A 42 0.78 5.27 -5.72
CA ALA A 42 0.94 5.05 -7.15
C ALA A 42 -0.16 4.13 -7.73
N GLU A 43 -0.55 3.09 -7.00
CA GLU A 43 -1.63 2.19 -7.42
C GLU A 43 -2.99 2.89 -7.46
N MET A 44 -3.28 3.75 -6.47
CA MET A 44 -4.49 4.58 -6.47
C MET A 44 -4.53 5.55 -7.66
N GLU A 45 -3.39 6.15 -8.02
CA GLU A 45 -3.28 7.08 -9.15
C GLU A 45 -3.50 6.38 -10.51
N LYS A 46 -3.08 5.12 -10.66
CA LYS A 46 -3.37 4.32 -11.87
C LYS A 46 -4.87 4.09 -12.07
N GLU A 47 -5.63 4.00 -10.97
CA GLU A 47 -7.08 3.89 -10.98
C GLU A 47 -7.79 5.26 -11.09
N ASN A 48 -7.05 6.32 -11.45
CA ASN A 48 -7.52 7.69 -11.61
C ASN A 48 -8.04 8.35 -10.32
N LEU A 49 -7.61 7.88 -9.15
CA LEU A 49 -7.89 8.57 -7.89
C LEU A 49 -6.93 9.75 -7.70
N ILE A 50 -7.45 10.86 -7.18
CA ILE A 50 -6.64 12.01 -6.75
C ILE A 50 -6.09 11.70 -5.36
N THR A 51 -4.77 11.57 -5.25
CA THR A 51 -4.13 11.16 -3.99
C THR A 51 -3.43 12.31 -3.27
N TYR A 52 -3.39 12.22 -1.94
CA TYR A 52 -2.61 13.14 -1.11
C TYR A 52 -2.26 12.53 0.25
N PHE A 53 -1.14 12.95 0.80
CA PHE A 53 -0.78 12.76 2.20
C PHE A 53 -1.13 14.04 2.99
N TYR A 54 -1.58 13.91 4.23
CA TYR A 54 -1.65 15.05 5.16
C TYR A 54 -0.46 15.06 6.12
N SER A 55 -0.46 16.01 7.06
CA SER A 55 0.71 16.38 7.89
C SER A 55 1.32 15.26 8.73
N ILE A 56 0.58 14.21 9.10
CA ILE A 56 1.13 13.03 9.82
C ILE A 56 1.06 11.75 8.98
N GLY A 57 0.89 11.88 7.66
CA GLY A 57 1.23 10.82 6.73
C GLY A 57 0.18 9.74 6.45
N ASN A 58 -1.11 9.86 6.82
CA ASN A 58 -2.08 8.95 6.16
C ASN A 58 -2.29 9.39 4.71
N LEU A 59 -2.41 8.37 3.86
CA LEU A 59 -2.72 8.46 2.45
C LEU A 59 -4.24 8.48 2.24
N PHE A 60 -4.71 9.38 1.38
CA PHE A 60 -6.08 9.39 0.87
C PHE A 60 -6.07 9.26 -0.64
N GLY A 61 -7.12 8.65 -1.20
CA GLY A 61 -7.45 8.68 -2.63
C GLY A 61 -8.91 9.06 -2.81
N ARG A 62 -9.16 10.12 -3.58
CA ARG A 62 -10.49 10.69 -3.83
C ARG A 62 -10.92 10.36 -5.27
N LEU A 63 -12.16 9.92 -5.42
CA LEU A 63 -12.85 9.83 -6.71
C LEU A 63 -13.71 11.08 -6.89
N GLU A 64 -13.73 11.64 -8.09
CA GLU A 64 -14.60 12.76 -8.49
C GLU A 64 -15.73 12.29 -9.41
#